data_AF-A0A0F9CHW3-F1
#
_entry.id   AF-A0A0F9CHW3-F1
#
_cell.length_a   1.000
_cell.length_b   1.000
_cell.length_c   1.000
_cell.angle_alpha   90.00
_cell.angle_beta   90.00
_cell.angle_gamma   90.00
#
_symmetry.space_group_name_H-M   'P 1'
#
loop_
_entity.id
_entity.type
_entity.pdbx_description
1 polymer ?
#
loop_
_entity_poly.entity_id
_entity_poly.type
_entity_poly.pdbx_seq_one_letter_code
_entity_poly.pdbx_strand_id
1 'polypeptide(L)'
;MISLLHRRRTPPRSVPEVLHLIGRAPDAIDLIGIADPVASFPRDWYACLGQTRNDRKRRNDMDLQEKWDRAVRETQILRPRLRTLLVFENTELSYISLAKSIVNMGDTVVRKGKVVAHKPTIVLPGNFPQFEGFDFEDDEIDENEVGRLLLMRGVSFPTLKYSNETHTIDVFEGSLDKSIAHFSRQLERREDVHCGLMVGPEDCWQFSVLIYVGTLALKSAPTDIERLFDYFRKHGHW
;
A
#
# COMPACT_ATOMS: atom_id res chain seq x y z
N MET A 1 -28.38 42.22 -63.35
CA MET A 1 -29.71 42.04 -62.74
C MET A 1 -29.52 41.50 -61.33
N ILE A 2 -30.17 42.11 -60.32
CA ILE A 2 -30.82 41.50 -59.12
C ILE A 2 -29.98 40.49 -58.27
N SER A 3 -29.94 40.49 -56.93
CA SER A 3 -30.08 41.49 -55.84
C SER A 3 -30.03 40.75 -54.49
N LEU A 4 -29.36 41.34 -53.46
CA LEU A 4 -29.58 41.15 -52.00
C LEU A 4 -29.49 39.74 -51.34
N LEU A 5 -29.27 39.56 -50.02
CA LEU A 5 -28.46 40.23 -48.95
C LEU A 5 -28.59 39.39 -47.63
N HIS A 6 -27.91 39.83 -46.56
CA HIS A 6 -28.00 39.42 -45.13
C HIS A 6 -27.22 38.14 -44.68
N ARG A 7 -26.50 38.13 -43.54
CA ARG A 7 -26.04 39.23 -42.63
C ARG A 7 -24.79 38.80 -41.83
N ARG A 8 -24.00 39.76 -41.32
CA ARG A 8 -22.79 39.56 -40.47
C ARG A 8 -23.14 39.39 -38.98
N ARG A 9 -22.28 38.72 -38.18
CA ARG A 9 -21.45 39.30 -37.07
C ARG A 9 -20.77 38.25 -36.16
N THR A 10 -19.63 38.63 -35.59
CA THR A 10 -18.85 37.99 -34.48
C THR A 10 -18.66 39.05 -33.35
N PRO A 11 -17.81 38.85 -32.32
CA PRO A 11 -17.84 37.96 -31.13
C PRO A 11 -18.04 38.86 -29.84
N PRO A 12 -17.34 38.78 -28.66
CA PRO A 12 -16.63 37.71 -27.89
C PRO A 12 -16.95 37.68 -26.34
N ARG A 13 -16.11 36.95 -25.56
CA ARG A 13 -15.59 37.24 -24.18
C ARG A 13 -16.36 36.87 -22.86
N SER A 14 -15.64 36.09 -22.03
CA SER A 14 -15.39 36.17 -20.56
C SER A 14 -16.48 36.10 -19.45
N VAL A 15 -16.04 35.51 -18.32
CA VAL A 15 -16.67 35.17 -17.00
C VAL A 15 -17.21 36.37 -16.18
N PRO A 16 -18.22 36.18 -15.31
CA PRO A 16 -18.10 36.31 -13.82
C PRO A 16 -18.80 35.15 -13.03
N GLU A 17 -18.39 34.72 -11.82
CA GLU A 17 -18.73 35.23 -10.44
C GLU A 17 -20.25 35.26 -10.10
N VAL A 18 -20.78 34.99 -8.88
CA VAL A 18 -20.32 34.35 -7.60
C VAL A 18 -21.55 34.19 -6.64
N LEU A 19 -21.56 33.21 -5.71
CA LEU A 19 -22.48 33.01 -4.53
C LEU A 19 -24.03 33.03 -4.75
N HIS A 20 -24.86 32.20 -4.11
CA HIS A 20 -25.06 32.05 -2.65
C HIS A 20 -25.88 30.77 -2.30
N LEU A 21 -25.90 30.40 -1.00
CA LEU A 21 -26.63 29.26 -0.42
C LEU A 21 -28.18 29.36 -0.52
N ILE A 22 -28.89 28.22 -0.44
CA ILE A 22 -29.89 27.87 0.59
C ILE A 22 -30.47 26.45 0.38
N GLY A 23 -30.38 25.61 1.40
CA GLY A 23 -31.49 24.78 1.93
C GLY A 23 -32.08 23.56 1.17
N ARG A 24 -32.05 22.42 1.87
CA ARG A 24 -32.98 21.26 1.83
C ARG A 24 -33.00 20.32 0.60
N ALA A 25 -32.71 19.04 0.89
CA ALA A 25 -33.36 17.90 0.25
C ALA A 25 -34.81 17.74 0.79
N PRO A 26 -35.70 16.98 0.11
CA PRO A 26 -35.67 15.53 0.26
C PRO A 26 -35.84 14.71 -1.04
N ASP A 27 -35.08 13.62 -1.09
CA ASP A 27 -35.47 12.24 -1.43
C ASP A 27 -36.68 11.97 -2.33
N ALA A 28 -36.42 11.24 -3.41
CA ALA A 28 -37.40 10.48 -4.19
C ALA A 28 -36.84 9.08 -4.53
N ILE A 29 -36.59 8.27 -3.50
CA ILE A 29 -36.56 6.81 -3.65
C ILE A 29 -37.94 6.31 -3.22
N ASP A 30 -38.87 6.33 -4.17
CA ASP A 30 -40.20 5.77 -4.01
C ASP A 30 -40.46 4.90 -5.25
N LEU A 31 -39.96 3.66 -5.22
CA LEU A 31 -40.28 2.55 -6.15
C LEU A 31 -39.49 1.30 -5.75
N ILE A 32 -40.04 0.54 -4.78
CA ILE A 32 -40.13 -0.94 -4.72
C ILE A 32 -40.68 -1.25 -3.34
N GLY A 33 -41.94 -1.70 -3.28
CA GLY A 33 -42.60 -2.04 -2.02
C GLY A 33 -42.15 -3.41 -1.50
N ILE A 34 -41.69 -3.44 -0.25
CA ILE A 34 -41.58 -4.67 0.56
C ILE A 34 -42.29 -4.37 1.89
N ALA A 35 -43.17 -5.27 2.32
CA ALA A 35 -43.92 -5.12 3.55
C ALA A 35 -43.09 -5.49 4.78
N ASP A 36 -43.20 -4.68 5.82
CA ASP A 36 -42.44 -4.75 7.07
C ASP A 36 -43.05 -5.76 8.06
N PRO A 37 -42.26 -6.70 8.64
CA PRO A 37 -42.73 -7.55 9.73
C PRO A 37 -41.88 -7.42 11.01
N VAL A 38 -41.46 -6.20 11.40
CA VAL A 38 -40.84 -5.95 12.72
C VAL A 38 -41.50 -4.77 13.45
N ALA A 39 -42.81 -4.85 13.67
CA ALA A 39 -43.47 -4.01 14.68
C ALA A 39 -43.24 -4.59 16.09
N SER A 40 -42.86 -3.74 17.05
CA SER A 40 -42.66 -4.02 18.49
C SER A 40 -41.24 -4.32 18.99
N PHE A 41 -40.28 -3.42 18.71
CA PHE A 41 -39.17 -3.16 19.63
C PHE A 41 -38.97 -1.63 19.83
N PRO A 42 -38.53 -1.16 21.02
CA PRO A 42 -38.28 0.27 21.27
C PRO A 42 -37.24 0.88 20.31
N ARG A 43 -37.44 2.16 19.93
CA ARG A 43 -36.66 2.85 18.87
C ARG A 43 -35.18 3.08 19.22
N ASP A 44 -34.83 2.86 20.47
CA ASP A 44 -33.59 3.19 21.14
C ASP A 44 -32.57 2.04 21.15
N TRP A 45 -32.96 0.81 20.78
CA TRP A 45 -32.07 -0.36 20.82
C TRP A 45 -31.05 -0.43 19.67
N TYR A 46 -31.38 0.10 18.48
CA TYR A 46 -30.50 -0.01 17.30
C TYR A 46 -29.49 1.14 17.14
N ALA A 47 -29.67 2.27 17.83
CA ALA A 47 -28.82 3.45 17.69
C ALA A 47 -27.41 3.29 18.28
N CYS A 48 -27.19 2.36 19.22
CA CYS A 48 -25.92 2.24 19.93
C CYS A 48 -24.98 1.12 19.41
N LEU A 49 -25.52 0.14 18.67
CA LEU A 49 -24.76 -1.06 18.24
C LEU A 49 -24.41 -1.09 16.74
N GLY A 50 -25.07 -0.27 15.91
CA GLY A 50 -24.75 -0.14 14.48
C GLY A 50 -23.78 1.00 14.14
N GLN A 51 -23.83 2.11 14.88
CA GLN A 51 -23.01 3.31 14.61
C GLN A 51 -21.52 3.06 14.88
N THR A 52 -21.22 2.48 16.04
CA THR A 52 -19.85 2.34 16.58
C THR A 52 -18.93 1.51 15.68
N ARG A 53 -19.44 0.44 15.05
CA ARG A 53 -18.65 -0.41 14.15
C ARG A 53 -18.26 0.31 12.86
N ASN A 54 -19.15 1.12 12.29
CA ASN A 54 -18.88 1.86 11.05
C ASN A 54 -17.94 3.05 11.31
N ASP A 55 -18.14 3.78 12.42
CA ASP A 55 -17.28 4.90 12.80
C ASP A 55 -15.89 4.45 13.27
N ARG A 56 -15.77 3.27 13.92
CA ARG A 56 -14.48 2.64 14.20
C ARG A 56 -13.77 2.23 12.90
N LYS A 57 -14.45 1.52 12.00
CA LYS A 57 -13.84 1.13 10.71
C LYS A 57 -13.31 2.34 9.93
N ARG A 58 -14.11 3.40 9.80
CA ARG A 58 -13.67 4.66 9.16
C ARG A 58 -12.47 5.31 9.84
N ARG A 59 -12.34 5.17 11.16
CA ARG A 59 -11.17 5.66 11.90
C ARG A 59 -9.92 4.84 11.58
N ASN A 60 -10.04 3.51 11.53
CA ASN A 60 -8.95 2.60 11.18
C ASN A 60 -8.53 2.80 9.72
N ASP A 61 -9.47 2.99 8.78
CA ASP A 61 -9.18 3.32 7.38
C ASP A 61 -8.35 4.62 7.25
N MET A 62 -8.67 5.65 8.06
CA MET A 62 -7.90 6.90 8.11
C MET A 62 -6.53 6.74 8.75
N ASP A 63 -6.41 5.99 9.84
CA ASP A 63 -5.12 5.71 10.51
C ASP A 63 -4.18 4.91 9.59
N LEU A 64 -4.70 3.90 8.89
CA LEU A 64 -3.97 3.12 7.91
C LEU A 64 -3.49 3.98 6.73
N GLN A 65 -4.34 4.92 6.27
CA GLN A 65 -3.99 5.92 5.28
C GLN A 65 -2.87 6.85 5.77
N GLU A 66 -2.95 7.37 7.00
CA GLU A 66 -1.94 8.26 7.57
C GLU A 66 -0.60 7.55 7.77
N LYS A 67 -0.62 6.32 8.31
CA LYS A 67 0.54 5.42 8.44
C LYS A 67 1.19 5.14 7.08
N TRP A 68 0.41 4.87 6.04
CA TRP A 68 0.92 4.70 4.66
C TRP A 68 1.55 5.99 4.12
N ASP A 69 0.83 7.12 4.20
CA ASP A 69 1.31 8.41 3.68
C ASP A 69 2.56 8.89 4.43
N ARG A 70 2.68 8.54 5.71
CA ARG A 70 3.88 8.78 6.51
C ARG A 70 5.04 7.89 6.11
N ALA A 71 4.81 6.58 5.95
CA ALA A 71 5.83 5.66 5.46
C ALA A 71 6.35 6.06 4.08
N VAL A 72 5.50 6.50 3.15
CA VAL A 72 5.93 6.99 1.83
C VAL A 72 6.85 8.23 1.91
N ARG A 73 6.67 9.11 2.90
CA ARG A 73 7.55 10.29 3.11
C ARG A 73 8.84 9.95 3.84
N GLU A 74 8.79 9.06 4.83
CA GLU A 74 9.87 8.81 5.79
C GLU A 74 10.73 7.58 5.44
N THR A 75 10.24 6.65 4.62
CA THR A 75 10.99 5.45 4.19
C THR A 75 12.12 5.82 3.24
N GLN A 76 13.35 5.45 3.59
CA GLN A 76 14.53 5.63 2.74
C GLN A 76 15.25 4.31 2.55
N ILE A 77 15.22 3.78 1.32
CA ILE A 77 15.97 2.57 0.95
C ILE A 77 17.43 2.98 0.67
N LEU A 78 18.25 2.92 1.71
CA LEU A 78 19.67 3.29 1.65
C LEU A 78 20.48 2.33 0.76
N ARG A 79 20.13 1.03 0.80
CA ARG A 79 20.80 -0.02 0.03
C ARG A 79 19.80 -1.09 -0.41
N PRO A 80 19.41 -1.16 -1.69
CA PRO A 80 18.66 -2.29 -2.22
C PRO A 80 19.57 -3.52 -2.37
N ARG A 81 18.98 -4.73 -2.36
CA ARG A 81 19.68 -5.96 -2.76
C ARG A 81 19.96 -5.96 -4.26
N LEU A 82 21.06 -6.57 -4.70
CA LEU A 82 21.49 -6.50 -6.11
C LEU A 82 20.73 -7.45 -7.06
N ARG A 83 20.17 -8.56 -6.56
CA ARG A 83 19.43 -9.52 -7.41
C ARG A 83 17.98 -9.07 -7.62
N THR A 84 17.43 -9.36 -8.80
CA THR A 84 15.99 -9.24 -9.10
C THR A 84 15.18 -10.28 -8.32
N LEU A 85 13.86 -10.26 -8.45
CA LEU A 85 13.05 -11.44 -8.13
C LEU A 85 13.44 -12.62 -9.05
N LEU A 86 13.10 -13.83 -8.60
CA LEU A 86 13.18 -15.07 -9.38
C LEU A 86 11.78 -15.40 -9.90
N VAL A 87 11.67 -15.68 -11.20
CA VAL A 87 10.37 -15.91 -11.87
C VAL A 87 9.74 -17.26 -11.50
N PHE A 88 10.58 -18.26 -11.24
CA PHE A 88 10.18 -19.67 -11.11
C PHE A 88 10.33 -20.23 -9.70
N GLU A 89 10.92 -19.46 -8.79
CA GLU A 89 11.31 -19.88 -7.43
C GLU A 89 10.91 -18.83 -6.40
N ASN A 90 10.73 -19.27 -5.16
CA ASN A 90 10.50 -18.34 -4.05
C ASN A 90 11.75 -17.47 -3.86
N THR A 91 11.55 -16.16 -3.74
CA THR A 91 12.64 -15.21 -3.55
C THR A 91 12.65 -14.72 -2.11
N GLU A 92 13.74 -14.97 -1.38
CA GLU A 92 13.97 -14.35 -0.07
C GLU A 92 14.50 -12.92 -0.22
N LEU A 93 13.86 -12.00 0.48
CA LEU A 93 14.11 -10.56 0.49
C LEU A 93 14.54 -10.13 1.90
N SER A 94 15.75 -10.50 2.29
CA SER A 94 16.31 -10.15 3.60
C SER A 94 16.47 -8.64 3.76
N TYR A 95 16.10 -8.11 4.92
CA TYR A 95 16.15 -6.68 5.21
C TYR A 95 16.66 -6.38 6.63
N ILE A 96 17.29 -5.21 6.76
CA ILE A 96 17.51 -4.51 8.03
C ILE A 96 16.74 -3.19 7.93
N SER A 97 15.77 -3.00 8.83
CA SER A 97 15.00 -1.76 8.99
C SER A 97 15.50 -1.01 10.23
N LEU A 98 15.77 0.28 10.06
CA LEU A 98 16.20 1.18 11.13
C LEU A 98 15.13 2.24 11.38
N ALA A 99 14.72 2.42 12.64
CA ALA A 99 13.81 3.47 13.05
C ALA A 99 14.35 4.19 14.30
N LYS A 100 14.09 5.48 14.47
CA LYS A 100 14.37 6.18 15.74
C LYS A 100 13.45 5.63 16.81
N SER A 101 13.98 5.29 17.99
CA SER A 101 13.13 4.80 19.09
C SER A 101 12.25 5.92 19.66
N ILE A 102 10.94 5.65 19.76
CA ILE A 102 9.96 6.49 20.48
C ILE A 102 10.04 6.31 22.00
N VAL A 103 10.57 5.16 22.47
CA VAL A 103 10.71 4.83 23.89
C VAL A 103 12.02 5.39 24.44
N ASN A 104 13.14 5.10 23.76
CA ASN A 104 14.48 5.54 24.17
C ASN A 104 14.97 6.65 23.21
N MET A 105 14.62 7.90 23.52
CA MET A 105 15.03 9.05 22.70
C MET A 105 16.56 9.10 22.50
N GLY A 106 16.99 8.96 21.26
CA GLY A 106 18.41 8.97 20.87
C GLY A 106 18.93 7.61 20.42
N ASP A 107 18.23 6.51 20.72
CA ASP A 107 18.54 5.16 20.25
C ASP A 107 17.83 4.81 18.93
N THR A 108 18.28 3.73 18.30
CA THR A 108 17.68 3.19 17.07
C THR A 108 17.09 1.81 17.32
N VAL A 109 15.83 1.60 16.94
CA VAL A 109 15.24 0.25 16.84
C VAL A 109 15.66 -0.40 15.52
N VAL A 110 16.18 -1.62 15.62
CA VAL A 110 16.71 -2.41 14.51
C VAL A 110 15.83 -3.64 14.34
N ARG A 111 15.07 -3.70 13.24
CA ARG A 111 14.31 -4.90 12.87
C ARG A 111 15.04 -5.64 11.77
N LYS A 112 15.32 -6.94 11.98
CA LYS A 112 15.89 -7.82 10.96
C LYS A 112 14.87 -8.88 10.60
N GLY A 113 14.71 -9.15 9.31
CA GLY A 113 13.76 -10.15 8.82
C GLY A 113 13.98 -10.46 7.35
N LYS A 114 13.06 -11.23 6.79
CA LYS A 114 12.98 -11.47 5.35
C LYS A 114 11.53 -11.47 4.89
N VAL A 115 11.30 -11.05 3.66
CA VAL A 115 10.02 -11.32 2.99
C VAL A 115 10.24 -12.40 1.94
N VAL A 116 9.45 -13.47 2.00
CA VAL A 116 9.42 -14.52 0.99
C VAL A 116 8.37 -14.13 -0.06
N ALA A 117 8.82 -13.68 -1.22
CA ALA A 117 7.97 -13.54 -2.40
C ALA A 117 7.82 -14.93 -3.03
N HIS A 118 6.63 -15.52 -2.92
CA HIS A 118 6.36 -16.86 -3.45
C HIS A 118 6.21 -16.85 -4.97
N LYS A 119 6.59 -17.94 -5.62
CA LYS A 119 6.43 -18.09 -7.08
C LYS A 119 4.96 -17.98 -7.51
N PRO A 120 4.67 -17.43 -8.70
CA PRO A 120 3.31 -17.40 -9.24
C PRO A 120 2.76 -18.82 -9.40
N THR A 121 1.54 -19.05 -8.94
CA THR A 121 0.82 -20.32 -9.10
C THR A 121 -0.25 -20.14 -10.16
N ILE A 122 -0.44 -21.13 -11.05
CA ILE A 122 -1.35 -21.00 -12.21
C ILE A 122 -2.82 -20.79 -11.78
N VAL A 123 -3.17 -21.20 -10.56
CA VAL A 123 -4.47 -20.95 -9.94
C VAL A 123 -4.27 -20.01 -8.75
N LEU A 124 -4.34 -18.69 -8.97
CA LEU A 124 -4.55 -17.72 -7.90
C LEU A 124 -6.05 -17.38 -7.79
N PRO A 125 -6.76 -17.86 -6.77
CA PRO A 125 -8.10 -17.36 -6.44
C PRO A 125 -7.96 -16.02 -5.71
N GLY A 126 -7.87 -14.92 -6.46
CA GLY A 126 -7.80 -13.57 -5.94
C GLY A 126 -7.15 -12.61 -6.91
N ASN A 127 -7.81 -11.48 -7.22
CA ASN A 127 -7.32 -10.48 -8.17
C ASN A 127 -6.19 -9.59 -7.60
N PHE A 128 -5.67 -9.90 -6.42
CA PHE A 128 -4.89 -9.00 -5.57
C PHE A 128 -3.68 -9.72 -4.93
N PRO A 129 -2.57 -9.00 -4.65
CA PRO A 129 -1.45 -9.54 -3.87
C PRO A 129 -1.88 -9.93 -2.44
N GLN A 130 -1.23 -10.94 -1.86
CA GLN A 130 -1.47 -11.42 -0.49
C GLN A 130 -0.27 -11.07 0.40
N PHE A 131 -0.50 -10.59 1.63
CA PHE A 131 0.53 -10.03 2.51
C PHE A 131 0.45 -10.62 3.92
N GLU A 132 1.09 -11.76 4.14
CA GLU A 132 1.06 -12.49 5.41
C GLU A 132 2.22 -12.10 6.33
N GLY A 133 2.00 -12.14 7.66
CA GLY A 133 3.07 -12.01 8.66
C GLY A 133 3.67 -10.61 8.80
N PHE A 134 3.02 -9.59 8.24
CA PHE A 134 3.45 -8.20 8.40
C PHE A 134 3.12 -7.60 9.77
N ASP A 135 2.24 -8.23 10.56
CA ASP A 135 1.94 -7.85 11.96
C ASP A 135 1.53 -6.37 12.08
N PHE A 136 0.42 -6.02 11.42
CA PHE A 136 -0.20 -4.70 11.57
C PHE A 136 -0.90 -4.64 12.94
N GLU A 137 -0.70 -3.54 13.68
CA GLU A 137 -0.97 -3.45 15.12
C GLU A 137 -2.44 -3.61 15.55
N ASP A 138 -3.38 -3.63 14.61
CA ASP A 138 -4.79 -3.94 14.84
C ASP A 138 -5.16 -5.30 14.22
N ASP A 139 -5.59 -6.26 15.04
CA ASP A 139 -6.16 -7.56 14.62
C ASP A 139 -7.37 -7.44 13.67
N GLU A 140 -7.95 -6.23 13.52
CA GLU A 140 -9.03 -5.93 12.59
C GLU A 140 -8.55 -5.54 11.17
N ILE A 141 -7.25 -5.30 10.93
CA ILE A 141 -6.69 -5.01 9.60
C ILE A 141 -6.49 -6.32 8.84
N ASP A 142 -7.49 -6.70 8.04
CA ASP A 142 -7.39 -7.80 7.08
C ASP A 142 -6.29 -7.50 6.03
N GLU A 143 -5.47 -8.49 5.71
CA GLU A 143 -4.43 -8.43 4.67
C GLU A 143 -5.01 -7.98 3.31
N ASN A 144 -6.28 -8.32 3.04
CA ASN A 144 -7.00 -7.85 1.86
C ASN A 144 -7.24 -6.33 1.86
N GLU A 145 -7.35 -5.68 3.02
CA GLU A 145 -7.54 -4.23 3.14
C GLU A 145 -6.25 -3.47 2.85
N VAL A 146 -5.10 -4.01 3.25
CA VAL A 146 -3.78 -3.54 2.82
C VAL A 146 -3.64 -3.64 1.29
N GLY A 147 -4.01 -4.79 0.71
CA GLY A 147 -4.03 -4.97 -0.75
C GLY A 147 -4.92 -3.94 -1.47
N ARG A 148 -6.13 -3.69 -0.95
CA ARG A 148 -7.07 -2.69 -1.49
C ARG A 148 -6.53 -1.26 -1.35
N LEU A 149 -5.96 -0.90 -0.20
CA LEU A 149 -5.35 0.42 0.05
C LEU A 149 -4.30 0.72 -1.02
N LEU A 150 -3.34 -0.19 -1.22
CA LEU A 150 -2.25 -0.05 -2.19
C LEU A 150 -2.79 0.18 -3.61
N LEU A 151 -3.79 -0.60 -4.03
CA LEU A 151 -4.43 -0.48 -5.34
C LEU A 151 -5.17 0.85 -5.51
N MET A 152 -5.89 1.32 -4.49
CA MET A 152 -6.53 2.65 -4.51
C MET A 152 -5.53 3.80 -4.59
N ARG A 153 -4.28 3.60 -4.13
CA ARG A 153 -3.16 4.54 -4.30
C ARG A 153 -2.39 4.36 -5.63
N GLY A 154 -2.84 3.46 -6.52
CA GLY A 154 -2.17 3.17 -7.79
C GLY A 154 -0.88 2.34 -7.64
N VAL A 155 -0.62 1.77 -6.45
CA VAL A 155 0.53 0.88 -6.21
C VAL A 155 0.14 -0.53 -6.64
N SER A 156 0.73 -0.98 -7.75
CA SER A 156 0.56 -2.34 -8.25
C SER A 156 1.74 -3.21 -7.83
N PHE A 157 1.45 -4.26 -7.05
CA PHE A 157 2.36 -5.38 -6.85
C PHE A 157 2.01 -6.48 -7.86
N PRO A 158 2.99 -7.27 -8.34
CA PRO A 158 2.71 -8.57 -8.95
C PRO A 158 1.76 -9.39 -8.07
N THR A 159 0.78 -10.07 -8.67
CA THR A 159 -0.18 -10.91 -7.95
C THR A 159 0.51 -12.18 -7.45
N LEU A 160 1.22 -12.03 -6.33
CA LEU A 160 1.96 -13.06 -5.63
C LEU A 160 1.56 -13.04 -4.15
N LYS A 161 1.94 -14.11 -3.44
CA LYS A 161 1.94 -14.14 -1.99
C LYS A 161 3.28 -13.63 -1.47
N TYR A 162 3.24 -12.74 -0.50
CA TYR A 162 4.38 -12.18 0.20
C TYR A 162 4.26 -12.52 1.68
N SER A 163 5.14 -13.38 2.20
CA SER A 163 5.16 -13.75 3.62
C SER A 163 6.33 -13.04 4.32
N ASN A 164 6.04 -12.15 5.26
CA ASN A 164 7.06 -11.51 6.09
C ASN A 164 7.39 -12.38 7.31
N GLU A 165 8.69 -12.52 7.59
CA GLU A 165 9.23 -13.17 8.77
C GLU A 165 10.19 -12.19 9.47
N THR A 166 9.72 -11.53 10.53
CA THR A 166 10.59 -10.71 11.40
C THR A 166 11.35 -11.63 12.35
N HIS A 167 12.67 -11.66 12.25
CA HIS A 167 13.55 -12.58 12.99
C HIS A 167 14.08 -11.98 14.29
N THR A 168 14.50 -10.71 14.30
CA THR A 168 14.94 -10.01 15.52
C THR A 168 14.43 -8.58 15.56
N ILE A 169 14.11 -8.13 16.77
CA ILE A 169 13.84 -6.74 17.10
C ILE A 169 14.84 -6.38 18.19
N ASP A 170 15.87 -5.61 17.82
CA ASP A 170 16.97 -5.22 18.70
C ASP A 170 16.96 -3.70 18.91
N VAL A 171 17.57 -3.23 20.00
CA VAL A 171 17.87 -1.80 20.19
C VAL A 171 19.37 -1.59 19.96
N PHE A 172 19.71 -0.63 19.13
CA PHE A 172 21.08 -0.13 18.95
C PHE A 172 21.23 1.17 19.75
N GLU A 173 22.13 1.16 20.72
CA GLU A 173 22.46 2.33 21.54
C GLU A 173 23.08 3.44 20.67
N GLY A 174 22.38 4.56 20.57
CA GLY A 174 22.79 5.74 19.80
C GLY A 174 22.07 5.98 18.47
N SER A 175 22.37 7.16 17.92
CA SER A 175 21.55 7.81 16.91
C SER A 175 21.44 7.05 15.58
N LEU A 176 20.35 7.35 14.87
CA LEU A 176 20.06 6.80 13.54
C LEU A 176 21.25 6.88 12.57
N ASP A 177 21.97 8.01 12.53
CA ASP A 177 23.13 8.14 11.65
C ASP A 177 24.29 7.19 12.02
N LYS A 178 24.49 6.95 13.33
CA LYS A 178 25.48 5.99 13.83
C LYS A 178 25.08 4.55 13.50
N SER A 179 23.80 4.21 13.64
CA SER A 179 23.29 2.87 13.30
C SER A 179 23.36 2.62 11.79
N ILE A 180 22.95 3.58 10.94
CA ILE A 180 23.12 3.52 9.49
C ILE A 180 24.59 3.24 9.13
N ALA A 181 25.52 4.04 9.67
CA ALA A 181 26.93 3.86 9.41
C ALA A 181 27.46 2.53 9.96
N HIS A 182 26.92 2.00 11.06
CA HIS A 182 27.28 0.69 11.60
C HIS A 182 26.82 -0.44 10.67
N PHE A 183 25.54 -0.49 10.31
CA PHE A 183 24.96 -1.57 9.51
C PHE A 183 25.43 -1.55 8.05
N SER A 184 25.66 -0.37 7.45
CA SER A 184 26.28 -0.31 6.10
C SER A 184 27.67 -0.96 6.11
N ARG A 185 28.55 -0.55 7.04
CA ARG A 185 29.89 -1.14 7.20
C ARG A 185 29.84 -2.63 7.56
N GLN A 186 28.81 -3.09 8.28
CA GLN A 186 28.63 -4.51 8.59
C GLN A 186 28.30 -5.33 7.32
N LEU A 187 27.40 -4.83 6.48
CA LEU A 187 27.03 -5.47 5.21
C LEU A 187 28.19 -5.44 4.21
N GLU A 188 28.91 -4.33 4.11
CA GLU A 188 30.13 -4.17 3.29
C GLU A 188 31.21 -5.18 3.70
N ARG A 189 31.54 -5.28 5.00
CA ARG A 189 32.55 -6.22 5.53
C ARG A 189 32.19 -7.69 5.34
N ARG A 190 30.91 -8.01 5.16
CA ARG A 190 30.41 -9.37 4.89
C ARG A 190 30.26 -9.66 3.40
N GLU A 191 30.51 -8.67 2.54
CA GLU A 191 30.22 -8.69 1.09
C GLU A 191 28.75 -9.07 0.79
N ASP A 192 27.84 -8.82 1.74
CA ASP A 192 26.45 -9.26 1.65
C ASP A 192 25.69 -8.34 0.69
N VAL A 193 25.53 -8.77 -0.56
CA VAL A 193 24.76 -8.07 -1.61
C VAL A 193 23.28 -8.47 -1.67
N HIS A 194 22.82 -9.30 -0.73
CA HIS A 194 21.48 -9.90 -0.72
C HIS A 194 20.56 -9.29 0.34
N CYS A 195 21.11 -8.74 1.43
CA CYS A 195 20.37 -7.99 2.42
C CYS A 195 20.18 -6.52 2.02
N GLY A 196 18.94 -6.03 2.10
CA GLY A 196 18.63 -4.60 2.04
C GLY A 196 18.92 -3.88 3.35
N LEU A 197 19.19 -2.58 3.26
CA LEU A 197 19.22 -1.66 4.39
C LEU A 197 18.29 -0.48 4.11
N MET A 198 17.38 -0.20 5.03
CA MET A 198 16.43 0.90 4.93
C MET A 198 16.18 1.59 6.28
N VAL A 199 15.72 2.82 6.19
CA VAL A 199 15.23 3.64 7.30
C VAL A 199 13.72 3.82 7.14
N GLY A 200 12.98 3.90 8.24
CA GLY A 200 11.56 4.21 8.22
C GLY A 200 11.01 4.67 9.58
N PRO A 201 9.72 5.04 9.65
CA PRO A 201 9.00 5.29 10.90
C PRO A 201 8.90 4.02 11.75
N GLU A 202 8.87 4.16 13.08
CA GLU A 202 8.81 3.00 13.98
C GLU A 202 7.41 2.36 14.04
N ASP A 203 6.37 3.19 14.07
CA ASP A 203 4.94 2.88 14.19
C ASP A 203 4.28 2.40 12.90
N CYS A 204 4.99 2.47 11.77
CA CYS A 204 4.52 1.97 10.47
C CYS A 204 5.66 1.34 9.66
N TRP A 205 6.56 0.63 10.36
CA TRP A 205 7.69 -0.11 9.78
C TRP A 205 7.25 -1.16 8.74
N GLN A 206 6.06 -1.74 8.91
CA GLN A 206 5.43 -2.71 8.00
C GLN A 206 5.33 -2.14 6.58
N PHE A 207 4.85 -0.89 6.46
CA PHE A 207 4.78 -0.20 5.17
C PHE A 207 6.15 0.13 4.60
N SER A 208 7.16 0.36 5.43
CA SER A 208 8.55 0.52 4.96
C SER A 208 9.06 -0.77 4.28
N VAL A 209 8.76 -1.94 4.86
CA VAL A 209 9.07 -3.25 4.26
C VAL A 209 8.31 -3.44 2.95
N LEU A 210 7.02 -3.11 2.91
CA LEU A 210 6.23 -3.19 1.68
C LEU A 210 6.77 -2.28 0.58
N ILE A 211 7.14 -1.03 0.89
CA ILE A 211 7.77 -0.09 -0.06
C ILE A 211 9.10 -0.65 -0.59
N TYR A 212 9.92 -1.27 0.27
CA TYR A 212 11.15 -1.94 -0.12
C TYR A 212 10.90 -3.12 -1.08
N VAL A 213 9.99 -4.03 -0.72
CA VAL A 213 9.62 -5.19 -1.54
C VAL A 213 9.00 -4.78 -2.87
N GLY A 214 8.07 -3.81 -2.87
CA GLY A 214 7.44 -3.27 -4.07
C GLY A 214 8.45 -2.61 -5.01
N THR A 215 9.42 -1.86 -4.46
CA THR A 215 10.52 -1.28 -5.24
C THR A 215 11.36 -2.35 -5.95
N LEU A 216 11.61 -3.50 -5.30
CA LEU A 216 12.32 -4.62 -5.91
C LEU A 216 11.48 -5.37 -6.94
N ALA A 217 10.18 -5.56 -6.67
CA ALA A 217 9.25 -6.20 -7.58
C ALA A 217 9.09 -5.41 -8.89
N LEU A 218 8.84 -4.10 -8.80
CA LEU A 218 8.70 -3.21 -9.94
C LEU A 218 9.98 -3.14 -10.80
N LYS A 219 11.17 -3.17 -10.17
CA LYS A 219 12.46 -3.22 -10.88
C LYS A 219 12.71 -4.56 -11.59
N SER A 220 12.07 -5.64 -11.15
CA SER A 220 12.29 -6.98 -11.71
C SER A 220 11.31 -7.30 -12.86
N ALA A 221 10.10 -6.75 -12.81
CA ALA A 221 9.01 -7.07 -13.74
C ALA A 221 9.36 -7.04 -15.25
N PRO A 222 10.09 -6.05 -15.80
CA PRO A 222 10.43 -6.06 -17.23
C PRO A 222 11.30 -7.26 -17.64
N THR A 223 12.39 -7.50 -16.89
CA THR A 223 13.33 -8.60 -17.13
C THR A 223 12.69 -9.96 -16.85
N ASP A 224 11.76 -10.03 -15.90
CA ASP A 224 11.07 -11.27 -15.55
C ASP A 224 10.04 -11.67 -16.61
N ILE A 225 9.36 -10.71 -17.22
CA ILE A 225 8.50 -10.91 -18.39
C ILE A 225 9.32 -11.40 -19.60
N GLU A 226 10.47 -10.78 -19.88
CA GLU A 226 11.38 -11.23 -20.94
C GLU A 226 11.82 -12.68 -20.72
N ARG A 227 12.28 -13.03 -19.52
CA ARG A 227 12.68 -14.41 -19.15
C ARG A 227 11.54 -15.42 -19.29
N LEU A 228 10.32 -15.03 -18.94
CA LEU A 228 9.14 -15.90 -19.07
C LEU A 228 8.80 -16.16 -20.54
N PHE A 229 8.80 -15.14 -21.40
CA PHE A 229 8.63 -15.32 -22.85
C PHE A 229 9.76 -16.14 -23.46
N ASP A 230 11.00 -15.95 -23.00
CA ASP A 230 12.16 -16.69 -23.49
C ASP A 230 12.11 -18.18 -23.08
N TYR A 231 11.57 -18.47 -21.89
CA TYR A 231 11.27 -19.83 -21.45
C TYR A 231 10.21 -20.49 -22.33
N PHE A 232 9.08 -19.80 -22.58
CA PHE A 232 8.03 -20.28 -23.48
C PHE A 232 8.53 -20.46 -24.93
N ARG A 233 9.42 -19.60 -25.42
CA ARG A 233 10.02 -19.74 -26.75
C ARG A 233 10.98 -20.93 -26.88
N LYS A 234 11.58 -21.38 -25.77
CA LYS A 234 12.55 -22.50 -25.74
C LYS A 234 11.91 -23.86 -25.43
N HIS A 235 10.80 -23.89 -24.69
CA HIS A 235 10.14 -25.12 -24.23
C HIS A 235 8.70 -25.27 -24.74
N GLY A 236 8.08 -24.20 -25.23
CA GLY A 236 6.80 -24.25 -25.92
C GLY A 236 7.00 -24.65 -27.37
N HIS A 237 6.79 -25.94 -27.65
CA HIS A 237 6.41 -26.37 -28.99
C HIS A 237 5.02 -25.80 -29.31
N TRP A 238 4.97 -24.88 -30.27
CA TRP A 238 3.78 -24.45 -31.01
C TRP A 238 4.10 -24.52 -32.50
#